data_AF-A0A0N9XEJ3-F1
#
_entry.id   AF-A0A0N9XEJ3-F1
#
_cell.length_a   1.000
_cell.length_b   1.000
_cell.length_c   1.000
_cell.angle_alpha   90.00
_cell.angle_beta   90.00
_cell.angle_gamma   90.00
#
_symmetry.space_group_name_H-M   'P 1'
#
loop_
_entity.id
_entity.type
_entity.pdbx_description
1 polymer ?
#
loop_
_entity_poly.entity_id
_entity_poly.type
_entity_poly.pdbx_seq_one_letter_code
_entity_poly.pdbx_strand_id
1 'polypeptide(L)'
;MLVLAGMPWAAPAYADTQSYLDVLHAVGINVPGGISTPGGDIEMKEWGWEVCALFAMGVPADKVRDQAVYNSGSSPQYGMSVRQADAIVSAAVSQLCTGHG
;
A
#
# COMPACT_ATOMS: atom_id res chain seq x y z
N MET A 1 -8.56 7.05 44.07
CA MET A 1 -8.67 7.70 42.75
C MET A 1 -7.42 7.34 41.94
N LEU A 2 -7.53 6.44 40.96
CA LEU A 2 -6.45 6.19 40.00
C LEU A 2 -6.60 7.21 38.86
N VAL A 3 -5.65 8.12 38.73
CA VAL A 3 -5.57 9.00 37.55
C VAL A 3 -4.79 8.22 36.49
N LEU A 4 -5.52 7.60 35.56
CA LEU A 4 -4.94 7.12 34.30
C LEU A 4 -4.54 8.37 33.52
N ALA A 5 -3.30 8.80 33.65
CA ALA A 5 -2.70 9.77 32.75
C ALA A 5 -2.69 9.13 31.36
N GLY A 6 -3.71 9.46 30.55
CA GLY A 6 -3.74 9.08 29.14
C GLY A 6 -2.55 9.74 28.47
N MET A 7 -1.52 8.96 28.14
CA MET A 7 -0.52 9.41 27.18
C MET A 7 -1.26 9.75 25.90
N PRO A 8 -1.16 10.97 25.36
CA PRO A 8 -1.57 11.19 23.99
C PRO A 8 -0.65 10.33 23.14
N TRP A 9 -1.15 9.17 22.69
CA TRP A 9 -0.59 8.51 21.54
C TRP A 9 -0.70 9.55 20.42
N ALA A 10 0.40 10.21 20.11
CA ALA A 10 0.54 10.90 18.84
C ALA A 10 0.47 9.78 17.78
N ALA A 11 -0.75 9.44 17.38
CA ALA A 11 -0.98 8.59 16.23
C ALA A 11 -0.22 9.23 15.07
N PRO A 12 0.57 8.46 14.31
CA PRO A 12 1.31 9.03 13.18
C PRO A 12 0.32 9.76 12.28
N ALA A 13 0.70 10.98 11.92
CA ALA A 13 -0.13 11.92 11.22
C ALA A 13 -0.45 11.40 9.81
N TYR A 14 -1.65 10.80 9.69
CA TYR A 14 -2.44 10.55 8.50
C TYR A 14 -1.94 9.49 7.51
N ALA A 15 -2.84 8.57 7.18
CA ALA A 15 -2.80 7.84 5.92
C ALA A 15 -3.08 8.85 4.79
N ASP A 16 -2.09 9.14 3.95
CA ASP A 16 -2.21 10.02 2.80
C ASP A 16 -2.49 9.20 1.53
N THR A 17 -3.79 8.96 1.31
CA THR A 17 -4.25 8.22 0.13
C THR A 17 -3.95 8.94 -1.16
N GLN A 18 -3.90 10.28 -1.18
CA GLN A 18 -3.64 11.02 -2.41
C GLN A 18 -2.16 10.88 -2.79
N SER A 19 -1.25 11.11 -1.85
CA SER A 19 0.20 10.91 -2.08
C SER A 19 0.52 9.47 -2.48
N TYR A 20 -0.19 8.48 -1.93
CA TYR A 20 -0.08 7.09 -2.36
C TYR A 20 -0.46 6.91 -3.85
N LEU A 21 -1.63 7.40 -4.26
CA LEU A 21 -2.08 7.30 -5.65
C LEU A 21 -1.16 8.04 -6.62
N ASP A 22 -0.68 9.23 -6.24
CA ASP A 22 0.21 10.05 -7.05
C ASP A 22 1.52 9.30 -7.38
N VAL A 23 2.08 8.56 -6.42
CA VAL A 23 3.27 7.71 -6.66
C VAL A 23 2.95 6.62 -7.69
N LEU A 24 1.79 5.99 -7.60
CA LEU A 24 1.42 4.90 -8.50
C LEU A 24 1.15 5.40 -9.93
N HIS A 25 0.48 6.54 -10.07
CA HIS A 25 0.34 7.22 -11.35
C HIS A 25 1.69 7.61 -11.94
N ALA A 26 2.61 8.12 -11.11
CA ALA A 26 3.96 8.50 -11.53
C ALA A 26 4.81 7.31 -12.04
N VAL A 27 4.54 6.08 -11.57
CA VAL A 27 5.19 4.86 -12.09
C VAL A 27 4.41 4.18 -13.22
N GLY A 28 3.38 4.84 -13.76
CA GLY A 28 2.68 4.37 -14.96
C GLY A 28 1.51 3.43 -14.70
N ILE A 29 0.90 3.44 -13.51
CA ILE A 29 -0.33 2.69 -13.19
C ILE A 29 -1.52 3.61 -13.41
N ASN A 30 -2.56 3.17 -14.13
CA ASN A 30 -3.80 3.91 -14.41
C ASN A 30 -3.61 5.31 -15.02
N VAL A 31 -2.60 5.47 -15.86
CA VAL A 31 -2.34 6.68 -16.65
C VAL A 31 -2.28 6.38 -18.15
N PRO A 32 -2.52 7.37 -19.03
CA PRO A 32 -2.36 7.19 -20.47
C PRO A 32 -0.97 6.68 -20.85
N GLY A 33 -0.91 5.60 -21.64
CA GLY A 33 0.34 4.96 -22.05
C GLY A 33 1.00 4.06 -20.99
N GLY A 34 0.37 3.93 -19.81
CA GLY A 34 0.76 3.00 -18.75
C GLY A 34 -0.03 1.70 -18.75
N ILE A 35 0.06 0.94 -17.65
CA ILE A 35 -0.80 -0.21 -17.40
C ILE A 35 -2.14 0.25 -16.84
N SER A 36 -3.22 -0.45 -17.16
CA SER A 36 -4.56 -0.15 -16.67
C SER A 36 -5.09 -1.31 -15.83
N THR A 37 -5.68 -0.97 -14.69
CA THR A 37 -6.37 -1.92 -13.83
C THR A 37 -7.88 -1.75 -14.04
N PRO A 38 -8.68 -2.83 -14.07
CA PRO A 38 -10.13 -2.72 -14.27
C PRO A 38 -10.82 -1.84 -13.22
N GLY A 39 -10.33 -1.86 -11.98
CA GLY A 39 -10.90 -1.08 -10.87
C GLY A 39 -10.34 0.34 -10.72
N GLY A 40 -9.38 0.76 -11.54
CA GLY A 40 -8.80 2.10 -11.47
C GLY A 40 -8.18 2.40 -10.09
N ASP A 41 -8.31 3.66 -9.66
CA ASP A 41 -7.80 4.11 -8.36
C ASP A 41 -8.44 3.41 -7.15
N ILE A 42 -9.62 2.80 -7.31
CA ILE A 42 -10.28 2.05 -6.23
C ILE A 42 -9.46 0.79 -5.91
N GLU A 43 -9.15 0.00 -6.94
CA GLU A 43 -8.33 -1.20 -6.80
C GLU A 43 -6.91 -0.87 -6.29
N MET A 44 -6.35 0.25 -6.74
CA MET A 44 -5.07 0.72 -6.23
C MET A 44 -5.11 0.99 -4.72
N LYS A 45 -6.18 1.62 -4.21
CA LYS A 45 -6.36 1.83 -2.77
C LYS A 45 -6.48 0.52 -2.02
N GLU A 46 -7.23 -0.44 -2.55
CA GLU A 46 -7.41 -1.76 -1.94
C GLU A 46 -6.07 -2.47 -1.74
N TRP A 47 -5.19 -2.46 -2.76
CA TRP A 47 -3.83 -2.97 -2.61
C TRP A 47 -3.07 -2.30 -1.47
N GLY A 48 -3.16 -0.97 -1.36
CA GLY A 48 -2.47 -0.22 -0.32
C GLY A 48 -2.93 -0.59 1.09
N TRP A 49 -4.25 -0.75 1.28
CA TRP A 49 -4.81 -1.17 2.55
C TRP A 49 -4.49 -2.63 2.88
N GLU A 50 -4.49 -3.51 1.88
CA GLU A 50 -4.11 -4.91 2.05
C GLU A 50 -2.63 -5.04 2.44
N VAL A 51 -1.75 -4.26 1.81
CA VAL A 51 -0.34 -4.16 2.21
C VAL A 51 -0.21 -3.81 3.70
N CYS A 52 -0.91 -2.78 4.16
CA CYS A 52 -0.85 -2.39 5.58
C CYS A 52 -1.41 -3.46 6.52
N ALA A 53 -2.48 -4.15 6.13
CA ALA A 53 -3.04 -5.25 6.92
C ALA A 53 -2.05 -6.42 7.05
N LEU A 54 -1.39 -6.81 5.96
CA LEU A 54 -0.40 -7.88 5.96
C LEU A 54 0.85 -7.51 6.78
N PHE A 55 1.33 -6.28 6.70
CA PHE A 55 2.43 -5.80 7.55
C PHE A 55 2.07 -5.80 9.03
N ALA A 56 0.85 -5.37 9.39
CA ALA A 56 0.38 -5.42 10.77
C ALA A 56 0.29 -6.85 11.33
N MET A 57 0.17 -7.87 10.46
CA MET A 57 0.24 -9.29 10.81
C MET A 57 1.66 -9.87 10.82
N GLY A 58 2.69 -9.08 10.51
CA GLY A 58 4.09 -9.52 10.49
C GLY A 58 4.49 -10.32 9.26
N VAL A 59 3.73 -10.21 8.16
CA VAL A 59 4.06 -10.88 6.89
C VAL A 59 5.32 -10.22 6.29
N PRO A 60 6.32 -10.99 5.82
CA PRO A 60 7.52 -10.43 5.22
C PRO A 60 7.22 -9.77 3.87
N ALA A 61 7.98 -8.72 3.53
CA ALA A 61 7.68 -7.85 2.39
C ALA A 61 7.57 -8.57 1.03
N ASP A 62 8.35 -9.62 0.81
CA ASP A 62 8.26 -10.43 -0.41
C ASP A 62 6.89 -11.14 -0.53
N LYS A 63 6.36 -11.62 0.60
CA LYS A 63 5.04 -12.25 0.67
C LYS A 63 3.89 -11.25 0.65
N VAL A 64 4.09 -10.05 1.21
CA VAL A 64 3.12 -8.97 1.12
C VAL A 64 2.86 -8.60 -0.35
N ARG A 65 3.91 -8.43 -1.15
CA ARG A 65 3.78 -8.13 -2.58
C ARG A 65 3.03 -9.23 -3.32
N ASP A 66 3.45 -10.48 -3.11
CA ASP A 66 2.85 -11.62 -3.80
C ASP A 66 1.36 -11.76 -3.43
N GLN A 67 0.97 -11.50 -2.18
CA GLN A 67 -0.41 -11.58 -1.73
C GLN A 67 -1.25 -10.37 -2.17
N ALA A 68 -0.84 -9.16 -1.79
CA ALA A 68 -1.64 -7.95 -2.01
C ALA A 68 -1.63 -7.45 -3.45
N VAL A 69 -0.53 -7.63 -4.19
CA VAL A 69 -0.37 -7.07 -5.54
C VAL A 69 -0.51 -8.14 -6.61
N TYR A 70 0.06 -9.33 -6.39
CA TYR A 70 -0.06 -10.44 -7.36
C TYR A 70 -1.33 -11.26 -7.17
N ASN A 71 -2.17 -10.93 -6.18
CA ASN A 71 -3.36 -11.69 -5.80
C ASN A 71 -3.02 -13.17 -5.56
N SER A 72 -1.97 -13.40 -4.75
CA SER A 72 -1.38 -14.71 -4.45
C SER A 72 -0.80 -15.47 -5.66
N GLY A 73 -0.61 -14.80 -6.80
CA GLY A 73 0.09 -15.33 -7.96
C GLY A 73 1.62 -15.28 -7.83
N SER A 74 2.33 -15.82 -8.85
CA SER A 74 3.80 -15.81 -8.94
C SER A 74 4.36 -14.68 -9.81
N SER A 75 3.50 -13.84 -10.37
CA SER A 75 3.88 -12.74 -11.26
C SER A 75 2.90 -11.57 -11.14
N PRO A 76 3.35 -10.33 -11.40
CA PRO A 76 2.47 -9.16 -11.40
C PRO A 76 1.28 -9.29 -12.36
N GLN A 77 0.16 -8.69 -11.96
CA GLN A 77 -1.08 -8.65 -12.75
C GLN A 77 -1.05 -7.53 -13.80
N TYR A 78 -1.96 -7.59 -14.78
CA TYR A 78 -2.20 -6.51 -15.77
C TYR A 78 -0.98 -6.05 -16.59
N GLY A 79 0.03 -6.92 -16.76
CA GLY A 79 1.27 -6.57 -17.44
C GLY A 79 2.17 -5.62 -16.64
N MET A 80 1.90 -5.46 -15.34
CA MET A 80 2.72 -4.68 -14.42
C MET A 80 4.13 -5.25 -14.35
N SER A 81 5.13 -4.38 -14.24
CA SER A 81 6.50 -4.79 -13.95
C SER A 81 6.70 -5.09 -12.47
N VAL A 82 7.69 -5.90 -12.12
CA VAL A 82 8.07 -6.13 -10.72
C VAL A 82 8.38 -4.80 -10.01
N ARG A 83 9.02 -3.85 -10.70
CA ARG A 83 9.30 -2.51 -10.17
C ARG A 83 8.04 -1.74 -9.78
N GLN A 84 6.98 -1.81 -10.60
CA GLN A 84 5.71 -1.17 -10.28
C GLN A 84 5.02 -1.84 -9.08
N ALA A 85 5.12 -3.16 -8.96
CA ALA A 85 4.60 -3.88 -7.81
C ALA A 85 5.34 -3.54 -6.51
N ASP A 86 6.67 -3.45 -6.57
CA ASP A 86 7.48 -3.02 -5.43
C ASP A 86 7.17 -1.56 -5.04
N ALA A 87 6.86 -0.70 -6.02
CA ALA A 87 6.44 0.68 -5.76
C ALA A 87 5.09 0.75 -5.02
N ILE A 88 4.14 -0.15 -5.30
CA ILE A 88 2.87 -0.26 -4.55
C ILE A 88 3.16 -0.52 -3.07
N VAL A 89 3.98 -1.53 -2.77
CA VAL A 89 4.32 -1.90 -1.39
C VAL A 89 5.04 -0.76 -0.68
N SER A 90 6.07 -0.18 -1.32
CA SER A 90 6.84 0.93 -0.73
C SER A 90 6.00 2.19 -0.50
N ALA A 91 5.12 2.54 -1.44
CA ALA A 91 4.24 3.69 -1.31
C ALA A 91 3.23 3.47 -0.18
N ALA A 92 2.60 2.30 -0.11
CA ALA A 92 1.65 1.97 0.94
C ALA A 92 2.29 2.03 2.34
N VAL A 93 3.47 1.44 2.53
CA VAL A 93 4.20 1.51 3.80
C VAL A 93 4.49 2.95 4.21
N SER A 94 4.98 3.78 3.26
CA SER A 94 5.38 5.16 3.56
C SER A 94 4.21 6.13 3.73
N GLN A 95 3.10 5.93 3.02
CA GLN A 95 2.00 6.90 2.94
C GLN A 95 0.75 6.46 3.69
N LEU A 96 0.49 5.15 3.82
CA LEU A 96 -0.78 4.63 4.36
C LEU A 96 -0.61 3.95 5.72
N CYS A 97 0.46 3.18 5.91
CA CYS A 97 0.57 2.30 7.07
C CYS A 97 0.93 3.08 8.35
N THR A 98 -0.07 3.35 9.18
CA THR A 98 0.12 4.02 10.47
C THR A 98 0.67 3.02 11.51
N GLY A 99 1.86 3.31 12.05
CA GLY A 99 2.39 2.60 13.23
C GLY A 99 3.41 1.49 12.98
N HIS A 100 3.94 1.33 11.76
CA HIS A 100 5.08 0.44 11.49
C HIS A 100 6.09 1.16 10.58
N GLY A 101 7.20 1.58 11.18
CA GLY A 101 8.43 2.06 10.56
C GLY A 101 9.62 1.61 11.40
#